data_AF-A0A5C7WKN3-F1
#
_entry.id   AF-A0A5C7WKN3-F1
#
_cell.length_a   1.000
_cell.length_b   1.000
_cell.length_c   1.000
_cell.angle_alpha   90.00
_cell.angle_beta   90.00
_cell.angle_gamma   90.00
#
_symmetry.space_group_name_H-M   'P 1'
#
loop_
_entity.id
_entity.type
_entity.pdbx_description
1 polymer ?
#
loop_
_entity_poly.entity_id
_entity_poly.type
_entity_poly.pdbx_seq_one_letter_code
_entity_poly.pdbx_strand_id
1 'polypeptide(L)'
;MMSPTWALQNLIDIARLFESRGNRYMLSDGTLLGAVRDGQFIPWDHDTDLLVPIQDFDPVVLRDLHCEGFQITRCFGFPEDGMEFTLRRYGIDTDLFFLYPRGTGSYISSYWWDIIDGTAEWIDYDFPLLEGGWIDFQEHRFRAPADPERYLSCAYGDSWRTPNDRWNWRVDPPNAATRRQRMDVAASYRAIAEYIHRGSGLRLEPGTSSSPPYVRMTPSVDRSLELWFSKSP
;
A
#
# COMPACT_ATOMS: atom_id res chain seq x y z
N MET A 1 -1.88 -20.03 -3.63
CA MET A 1 -2.89 -19.66 -2.63
C MET A 1 -2.17 -19.10 -1.43
N MET A 2 -2.54 -17.91 -1.01
CA MET A 2 -1.97 -17.24 0.18
C MET A 2 -2.28 -18.04 1.44
N SER A 3 -1.39 -18.04 2.43
CA SER A 3 -1.69 -18.61 3.77
C SER A 3 -2.55 -17.62 4.57
N PRO A 4 -3.82 -17.93 4.90
CA PRO A 4 -4.69 -17.04 5.65
C PRO A 4 -4.09 -16.60 7.00
N THR A 5 -3.42 -17.53 7.69
CA THR A 5 -2.80 -17.27 8.99
C THR A 5 -1.68 -16.23 8.89
N TRP A 6 -0.82 -16.34 7.87
CA TRP A 6 0.28 -15.39 7.71
C TRP A 6 -0.17 -14.06 7.10
N ALA A 7 -1.22 -14.07 6.27
CA ALA A 7 -1.86 -12.86 5.78
C ALA A 7 -2.46 -12.06 6.94
N LEU A 8 -3.21 -12.73 7.82
CA LEU A 8 -3.77 -12.11 9.02
C LEU A 8 -2.68 -11.57 9.95
N GLN A 9 -1.60 -12.33 10.16
CA GLN A 9 -0.47 -11.86 10.97
C GLN A 9 0.20 -10.61 10.38
N ASN A 10 0.34 -10.53 9.05
CA ASN A 10 0.83 -9.32 8.38
C ASN A 10 -0.09 -8.12 8.63
N LEU A 11 -1.40 -8.30 8.46
CA LEU A 11 -2.38 -7.23 8.73
C LEU A 11 -2.33 -6.75 10.18
N ILE A 12 -2.25 -7.66 11.16
CA ILE A 12 -2.18 -7.31 12.59
C ILE A 12 -0.94 -6.46 12.89
N ASP A 13 0.23 -6.88 12.40
CA ASP A 13 1.47 -6.18 12.70
C ASP A 13 1.57 -4.83 11.98
N ILE A 14 1.11 -4.77 10.71
CA ILE A 14 1.01 -3.50 9.97
C ILE A 14 0.07 -2.55 10.70
N ALA A 15 -1.14 -2.99 11.04
CA ALA A 15 -2.13 -2.20 11.78
C ALA A 15 -1.56 -1.63 13.08
N ARG A 16 -0.93 -2.48 13.90
CA ARG A 16 -0.31 -2.07 15.17
C ARG A 16 0.76 -0.99 14.95
N LEU A 17 1.65 -1.17 13.98
CA LEU A 17 2.73 -0.23 13.70
C LEU A 17 2.19 1.10 13.14
N PHE A 18 1.23 1.04 12.23
CA PHE A 18 0.54 2.22 11.70
C PHE A 18 -0.11 3.03 12.82
N GLU A 19 -0.90 2.37 13.68
CA GLU A 19 -1.59 3.01 14.80
C GLU A 19 -0.60 3.60 15.81
N SER A 20 0.50 2.91 16.09
CA SER A 20 1.54 3.41 17.02
C SER A 20 2.23 4.70 16.54
N ARG A 21 2.20 4.95 15.23
CA ARG A 21 2.79 6.12 14.57
C ARG A 21 1.74 7.18 14.19
N GLY A 22 0.46 6.92 14.43
CA GLY A 22 -0.63 7.81 14.01
C GLY A 22 -0.94 7.75 12.50
N ASN A 23 -0.39 6.77 11.78
CA ASN A 23 -0.73 6.54 10.38
C ASN A 23 -2.14 5.96 10.29
N ARG A 24 -3.05 6.65 9.61
CA ARG A 24 -4.36 6.07 9.30
C ARG A 24 -4.23 5.07 8.15
N TYR A 25 -5.00 3.99 8.24
CA TYR A 25 -5.15 2.99 7.19
C TYR A 25 -6.60 2.51 7.17
N MET A 26 -7.00 1.78 6.15
CA MET A 26 -8.26 1.04 6.08
C MET A 26 -8.05 -0.24 5.27
N LEU A 27 -8.71 -1.34 5.63
CA LEU A 27 -8.81 -2.50 4.73
C LEU A 27 -9.47 -2.05 3.42
N SER A 28 -8.96 -2.53 2.29
CA SER A 28 -9.49 -2.22 0.96
C SER A 28 -9.60 -3.46 0.06
N ASP A 29 -10.09 -3.25 -1.16
CA ASP A 29 -10.11 -4.22 -2.25
C ASP A 29 -10.55 -5.64 -1.82
N GLY A 30 -9.81 -6.68 -2.24
CA GLY A 30 -10.16 -8.07 -1.99
C GLY A 30 -10.18 -8.42 -0.50
N THR A 31 -9.34 -7.74 0.28
CA THR A 31 -9.27 -7.89 1.74
C THR A 31 -10.55 -7.42 2.43
N LEU A 32 -11.01 -6.20 2.14
CA LEU A 32 -12.26 -5.67 2.68
C LEU A 32 -13.47 -6.45 2.14
N LEU A 33 -13.46 -6.80 0.86
CA LEU A 33 -14.53 -7.58 0.25
C LEU A 33 -14.70 -8.93 0.94
N GLY A 34 -13.61 -9.65 1.19
CA GLY A 34 -13.62 -10.91 1.93
C GLY A 34 -14.13 -10.71 3.37
N ALA A 35 -13.64 -9.69 4.07
CA ALA A 35 -14.07 -9.38 5.43
C ALA A 35 -15.60 -9.10 5.53
N VAL A 36 -16.16 -8.33 4.60
CA VAL A 36 -17.58 -7.94 4.62
C VAL A 36 -18.50 -9.02 4.05
N ARG A 37 -18.12 -9.65 2.93
CA ARG A 37 -18.99 -10.59 2.21
C ARG A 37 -18.92 -12.01 2.79
N ASP A 38 -17.71 -12.49 3.06
CA ASP A 38 -17.45 -13.90 3.33
C ASP A 38 -17.05 -14.15 4.79
N GLY A 39 -16.67 -13.09 5.53
CA GLY A 39 -16.12 -13.19 6.89
C GLY A 39 -14.74 -13.83 6.95
N GLN A 40 -14.08 -14.01 5.79
CA GLN A 40 -12.79 -14.67 5.61
C GLN A 40 -12.07 -14.10 4.37
N PHE A 41 -10.78 -14.40 4.20
CA PHE A 41 -10.09 -14.06 2.96
C PHE A 41 -10.72 -14.76 1.75
N ILE A 42 -10.70 -14.10 0.60
CA ILE A 42 -11.22 -14.67 -0.65
C ILE A 42 -10.30 -15.84 -1.09
N PRO A 43 -10.83 -17.05 -1.39
CA PRO A 43 -10.00 -18.24 -1.60
C PRO A 43 -9.01 -18.15 -2.78
N TRP A 44 -9.33 -17.37 -3.81
CA TRP A 44 -8.48 -17.17 -4.99
C TRP A 44 -7.61 -15.92 -4.89
N ASP A 45 -7.70 -15.15 -3.81
CA ASP A 45 -6.83 -14.00 -3.58
C ASP A 45 -5.43 -14.41 -3.14
N HIS A 46 -4.45 -13.54 -3.42
CA HIS A 46 -3.03 -13.88 -3.24
C HIS A 46 -2.26 -12.88 -2.37
N ASP A 47 -2.87 -11.76 -2.03
CA ASP A 47 -2.32 -10.63 -1.31
C ASP A 47 -3.34 -10.07 -0.31
N THR A 48 -2.97 -8.95 0.29
CA THR A 48 -3.84 -8.16 1.16
C THR A 48 -3.69 -6.69 0.82
N ASP A 49 -4.73 -5.89 1.04
CA ASP A 49 -4.79 -4.53 0.53
C ASP A 49 -5.18 -3.54 1.63
N LEU A 50 -4.47 -2.43 1.67
CA LEU A 50 -4.73 -1.32 2.56
C LEU A 50 -4.77 0.00 1.81
N LEU A 51 -5.74 0.84 2.14
CA LEU A 51 -5.76 2.25 1.76
C LEU A 51 -5.17 3.13 2.85
N VAL A 52 -4.32 4.06 2.47
CA VAL A 52 -3.60 4.98 3.36
C VAL A 52 -3.83 6.42 2.91
N PRO A 53 -4.49 7.28 3.70
CA PRO A 53 -4.56 8.71 3.40
C PRO A 53 -3.16 9.33 3.38
N ILE A 54 -2.75 9.89 2.24
CA ILE A 54 -1.37 10.40 2.06
C ILE A 54 -1.00 11.47 3.09
N GLN A 55 -1.97 12.29 3.49
CA GLN A 55 -1.79 13.38 4.44
C GLN A 55 -1.42 12.92 5.86
N ASP A 56 -1.71 11.67 6.20
CA ASP A 56 -1.43 11.09 7.51
C ASP A 56 -0.23 10.13 7.47
N PHE A 57 0.39 9.94 6.31
CA PHE A 57 1.47 8.98 6.15
C PHE A 57 2.82 9.54 6.65
N ASP A 58 3.30 8.97 7.75
CA ASP A 58 4.66 9.12 8.25
C ASP A 58 5.52 7.93 7.78
N PRO A 59 6.46 8.13 6.82
CA PRO A 59 7.29 7.08 6.26
C PRO A 59 8.25 6.45 7.29
N VAL A 60 8.40 7.00 8.50
CA VAL A 60 9.12 6.31 9.60
C VAL A 60 8.55 4.92 9.86
N VAL A 61 7.25 4.70 9.65
CA VAL A 61 6.61 3.38 9.84
C VAL A 61 7.25 2.29 8.98
N LEU A 62 7.78 2.64 7.80
CA LEU A 62 8.47 1.69 6.91
C LEU A 62 9.75 1.14 7.55
N ARG A 63 10.43 1.93 8.40
CA ARG A 63 11.60 1.45 9.17
C ARG A 63 11.18 0.43 10.21
N ASP A 64 10.09 0.67 10.91
CA ASP A 64 9.62 -0.24 11.95
C ASP A 64 9.15 -1.57 11.31
N LEU A 65 8.41 -1.47 10.20
CA LEU A 65 8.04 -2.63 9.38
C LEU A 65 9.26 -3.42 8.92
N HIS A 66 10.31 -2.74 8.46
CA HIS A 66 11.55 -3.39 8.08
C HIS A 66 12.21 -4.15 9.23
N CYS A 67 12.25 -3.53 10.42
CA CYS A 67 12.76 -4.19 11.62
C CYS A 67 11.95 -5.45 12.01
N GLU A 68 10.68 -5.54 11.60
CA GLU A 68 9.81 -6.70 11.78
C GLU A 68 9.80 -7.68 10.59
N GLY A 69 10.76 -7.54 9.68
CA GLY A 69 11.00 -8.47 8.59
C GLY A 69 10.18 -8.22 7.32
N PHE A 70 9.46 -7.11 7.23
CA PHE A 70 8.84 -6.69 5.98
C PHE A 70 9.89 -6.16 5.00
N GLN A 71 9.68 -6.43 3.72
CA GLN A 71 10.48 -5.92 2.62
C GLN A 71 9.59 -5.15 1.67
N ILE A 72 10.00 -3.95 1.26
CA ILE A 72 9.37 -3.27 0.13
C ILE A 72 9.86 -3.98 -1.14
N THR A 73 8.95 -4.60 -1.89
CA THR A 73 9.28 -5.34 -3.13
C THR A 73 8.88 -4.57 -4.38
N ARG A 74 7.93 -3.65 -4.26
CA ARG A 74 7.49 -2.75 -5.34
C ARG A 74 7.18 -1.38 -4.77
N CYS A 75 7.42 -0.35 -5.57
CA CYS A 75 6.99 1.01 -5.30
C CYS A 75 6.76 1.73 -6.63
N PHE A 76 5.66 2.47 -6.72
CA PHE A 76 5.28 3.23 -7.92
C PHE A 76 4.67 4.57 -7.56
N GLY A 77 4.55 5.45 -8.55
CA GLY A 77 3.99 6.79 -8.41
C GLY A 77 4.96 7.81 -7.85
N PHE A 78 4.39 8.90 -7.36
CA PHE A 78 5.09 10.00 -6.73
C PHE A 78 4.41 10.30 -5.38
N PRO A 79 5.15 10.83 -4.39
CA PRO A 79 4.55 11.19 -3.09
C PRO A 79 3.34 12.14 -3.20
N GLU A 80 3.26 12.89 -4.29
CA GLU A 80 2.17 13.83 -4.58
C GLU A 80 1.08 13.25 -5.49
N ASP A 81 1.30 12.09 -6.13
CA ASP A 81 0.37 11.52 -7.12
C ASP A 81 0.58 10.00 -7.28
N GLY A 82 -0.44 9.23 -6.89
CA GLY A 82 -0.53 7.80 -7.19
C GLY A 82 0.51 6.90 -6.53
N MET A 83 1.13 7.30 -5.40
CA MET A 83 2.07 6.44 -4.69
C MET A 83 1.46 5.06 -4.34
N GLU A 84 2.28 4.01 -4.43
CA GLU A 84 1.95 2.64 -4.03
C GLU A 84 3.19 1.96 -3.43
N PHE A 85 3.01 1.11 -2.41
CA PHE A 85 4.03 0.17 -1.93
C PHE A 85 3.50 -1.25 -1.85
N THR A 86 4.26 -2.23 -2.34
CA THR A 86 4.06 -3.64 -1.99
C THR A 86 5.02 -4.03 -0.88
N LEU A 87 4.48 -4.46 0.25
CA LEU A 87 5.24 -5.02 1.38
C LEU A 87 5.17 -6.55 1.32
N ARG A 88 6.30 -7.23 1.43
CA ARG A 88 6.35 -8.70 1.51
C ARG A 88 6.89 -9.17 2.86
N ARG A 89 6.17 -10.11 3.48
CA ARG A 89 6.64 -10.90 4.63
C ARG A 89 5.98 -12.28 4.61
N TYR A 90 6.73 -13.31 4.99
CA TYR A 90 6.28 -14.71 4.94
C TYR A 90 5.85 -15.20 3.55
N GLY A 91 6.37 -14.57 2.48
CA GLY A 91 5.99 -14.88 1.10
C GLY A 91 4.62 -14.35 0.69
N ILE A 92 4.03 -13.45 1.47
CA ILE A 92 2.73 -12.83 1.23
C ILE A 92 2.94 -11.33 1.01
N ASP A 93 2.27 -10.81 -0.01
CA ASP A 93 2.25 -9.39 -0.33
C ASP A 93 1.11 -8.68 0.43
N THR A 94 1.40 -7.47 0.89
CA THR A 94 0.42 -6.50 1.36
C THR A 94 0.64 -5.20 0.61
N ASP A 95 -0.32 -4.80 -0.19
CA ASP A 95 -0.28 -3.58 -0.97
C ASP A 95 -0.82 -2.39 -0.16
N LEU A 96 -0.08 -1.29 -0.22
CA LEU A 96 -0.44 0.00 0.34
C LEU A 96 -0.77 0.94 -0.80
N PHE A 97 -2.05 1.19 -0.99
CA PHE A 97 -2.56 2.17 -1.95
C PHE A 97 -2.81 3.49 -1.26
N PHE A 98 -2.39 4.60 -1.88
CA PHE A 98 -2.49 5.92 -1.25
C PHE A 98 -3.71 6.70 -1.74
N LEU A 99 -4.46 7.26 -0.81
CA LEU A 99 -5.61 8.11 -1.06
C LEU A 99 -5.21 9.58 -1.10
N TYR A 100 -5.49 10.23 -2.22
CA TYR A 100 -5.27 11.67 -2.44
C TYR A 100 -6.62 12.40 -2.49
N PRO A 101 -6.81 13.50 -1.73
CA PRO A 101 -8.05 14.27 -1.79
C PRO A 101 -8.35 14.79 -3.21
N ARG A 102 -9.55 14.56 -3.70
CA ARG A 102 -10.04 15.05 -4.99
C ARG A 102 -11.30 15.89 -4.77
N GLY A 103 -11.14 17.21 -4.76
CA GLY A 103 -12.25 18.13 -4.47
C GLY A 103 -12.82 17.96 -3.05
N THR A 104 -14.09 18.30 -2.87
CA THR A 104 -14.75 18.17 -1.56
C THR A 104 -15.46 16.81 -1.46
N GLY A 105 -14.97 15.93 -0.59
CA GLY A 105 -15.67 14.70 -0.22
C GLY A 105 -15.39 13.46 -1.08
N SER A 106 -14.31 13.46 -1.86
CA SER A 106 -13.83 12.28 -2.60
C SER A 106 -12.31 12.16 -2.54
N TYR A 107 -11.83 10.93 -2.73
CA TYR A 107 -10.43 10.61 -2.90
C TYR A 107 -10.20 9.92 -4.23
N ILE A 108 -8.95 9.94 -4.67
CA ILE A 108 -8.45 9.13 -5.76
C ILE A 108 -7.35 8.21 -5.24
N SER A 109 -7.31 6.98 -5.75
CA SER A 109 -6.18 6.06 -5.62
C SER A 109 -5.80 5.56 -7.01
N SER A 110 -4.51 5.30 -7.24
CA SER A 110 -3.99 4.92 -8.55
C SER A 110 -3.32 3.54 -8.48
N TYR A 111 -3.63 2.68 -9.45
CA TYR A 111 -3.12 1.31 -9.53
C TYR A 111 -2.34 1.13 -10.83
N TRP A 112 -1.15 0.57 -10.72
CA TRP A 112 -0.15 0.58 -11.79
C TRP A 112 -0.14 -0.71 -12.62
N TRP A 113 0.00 -0.58 -13.93
CA TRP A 113 0.07 -1.72 -14.87
C TRP A 113 0.97 -1.41 -16.07
N ASP A 114 1.13 -2.41 -16.94
CA ASP A 114 1.88 -2.34 -18.20
C ASP A 114 3.29 -1.74 -18.08
N ILE A 115 4.11 -2.34 -17.20
CA ILE A 115 5.49 -1.90 -17.00
C ILE A 115 6.34 -2.40 -18.17
N ILE A 116 6.48 -1.57 -19.21
CA ILE A 116 7.19 -1.88 -20.44
C ILE A 116 8.24 -0.79 -20.72
N ASP A 117 9.46 -1.21 -21.03
CA ASP A 117 10.58 -0.35 -21.45
C ASP A 117 10.84 0.84 -20.52
N GLY A 118 10.71 0.62 -19.20
CA GLY A 118 10.93 1.66 -18.18
C GLY A 118 9.77 2.65 -18.02
N THR A 119 8.64 2.39 -18.67
CA THR A 119 7.39 3.14 -18.49
C THR A 119 6.33 2.29 -17.80
N ALA A 120 5.40 2.92 -17.09
CA ALA A 120 4.22 2.28 -16.52
C ALA A 120 2.97 3.12 -16.80
N GLU A 121 1.83 2.47 -16.97
CA GLU A 121 0.51 3.10 -17.01
C GLU A 121 -0.20 2.92 -15.67
N TRP A 122 -1.19 3.76 -15.38
CA TRP A 122 -2.03 3.59 -14.20
C TRP A 122 -3.50 3.84 -14.50
N ILE A 123 -4.34 3.37 -13.60
CA ILE A 123 -5.78 3.61 -13.57
C ILE A 123 -6.09 4.29 -12.25
N ASP A 124 -6.80 5.41 -12.33
CA ASP A 124 -7.31 6.11 -11.17
C ASP A 124 -8.66 5.53 -10.76
N TYR A 125 -8.96 5.47 -9.48
CA TYR A 125 -10.27 5.07 -8.94
C TYR A 125 -10.80 6.15 -8.03
N ASP A 126 -12.03 6.59 -8.30
CA ASP A 126 -12.73 7.55 -7.45
C ASP A 126 -13.39 6.82 -6.28
N PHE A 127 -13.14 7.31 -5.07
CA PHE A 127 -13.76 6.81 -3.84
C PHE A 127 -14.49 7.93 -3.10
N PRO A 128 -15.68 7.67 -2.54
CA PRO A 128 -16.31 8.60 -1.62
C PRO A 128 -15.47 8.75 -0.34
N LEU A 129 -15.47 9.95 0.25
CA LEU A 129 -14.94 10.16 1.60
C LEU A 129 -15.77 9.36 2.61
N LEU A 130 -15.22 8.25 3.07
CA LEU A 130 -15.82 7.36 4.06
C LEU A 130 -14.81 7.08 5.20
N GLU A 131 -14.31 8.12 5.84
CA GLU A 131 -13.32 7.98 6.92
C GLU A 131 -13.94 7.57 8.26
N GLY A 132 -13.22 6.76 9.04
CA GLY A 132 -13.50 6.56 10.47
C GLY A 132 -14.28 5.29 10.83
N GLY A 133 -14.36 4.31 9.95
CA GLY A 133 -14.99 3.01 10.22
C GLY A 133 -14.09 1.99 10.92
N TRP A 134 -14.71 0.92 11.38
CA TRP A 134 -14.07 -0.27 11.93
C TRP A 134 -14.82 -1.52 11.48
N ILE A 135 -14.11 -2.63 11.34
CA ILE A 135 -14.68 -3.95 11.08
C ILE A 135 -13.98 -5.00 11.94
N ASP A 136 -14.73 -6.00 12.38
CA ASP A 136 -14.17 -7.21 13.00
C ASP A 136 -13.89 -8.23 11.89
N PHE A 137 -12.67 -8.73 11.82
CA PHE A 137 -12.22 -9.71 10.84
C PHE A 137 -11.30 -10.72 11.49
N GLN A 138 -11.70 -12.00 11.45
CA GLN A 138 -10.99 -13.12 12.09
C GLN A 138 -10.57 -12.83 13.55
N GLU A 139 -11.53 -12.39 14.38
CA GLU A 139 -11.33 -12.08 15.81
C GLU A 139 -10.46 -10.84 16.11
N HIS A 140 -10.02 -10.11 15.08
CA HIS A 140 -9.28 -8.85 15.23
C HIS A 140 -10.08 -7.67 14.69
N ARG A 141 -9.79 -6.48 15.21
CA ARG A 141 -10.48 -5.25 14.80
C ARG A 141 -9.57 -4.40 13.93
N PHE A 142 -10.04 -4.05 12.74
CA PHE A 142 -9.28 -3.25 11.77
C PHE A 142 -10.05 -1.99 11.37
N ARG A 143 -9.31 -0.98 10.95
CA ARG A 143 -9.90 0.19 10.30
C ARG A 143 -10.52 -0.22 8.96
N ALA A 144 -11.64 0.41 8.64
CA ALA A 144 -12.37 0.21 7.39
C ALA A 144 -13.04 1.53 6.98
N PRO A 145 -13.55 1.64 5.75
CA PRO A 145 -14.46 2.73 5.38
C PRO A 145 -15.64 2.80 6.37
N ALA A 146 -16.12 4.01 6.68
CA ALA A 146 -17.24 4.23 7.59
C ALA A 146 -18.53 3.51 7.16
N ASP A 147 -18.68 3.27 5.86
CA ASP A 147 -19.74 2.47 5.26
C ASP A 147 -19.11 1.48 4.27
N PRO A 148 -18.68 0.29 4.74
CA PRO A 148 -18.00 -0.70 3.92
C PRO A 148 -18.85 -1.19 2.75
N GLU A 149 -20.16 -1.35 2.94
CA GLU A 149 -21.06 -1.83 1.88
C GLU A 149 -21.19 -0.81 0.76
N ARG A 150 -21.33 0.49 1.10
CA ARG A 150 -21.33 1.54 0.09
C ARG A 150 -20.00 1.62 -0.63
N TYR A 151 -18.88 1.55 0.10
CA TYR A 151 -17.56 1.50 -0.51
C TYR A 151 -17.44 0.36 -1.53
N LEU A 152 -17.83 -0.87 -1.14
CA LEU A 152 -17.77 -2.05 -2.00
C LEU A 152 -18.72 -1.94 -3.20
N SER A 153 -19.91 -1.35 -3.03
CA SER A 153 -20.82 -1.09 -4.15
C SER A 153 -20.23 -0.11 -5.18
N CYS A 154 -19.44 0.88 -4.73
CA CYS A 154 -18.72 1.77 -5.64
C CYS A 154 -17.56 1.06 -6.34
N ALA A 155 -16.81 0.21 -5.64
CA ALA A 155 -15.63 -0.47 -6.19
C ALA A 155 -15.97 -1.67 -7.09
N TYR A 156 -17.04 -2.41 -6.78
CA TYR A 156 -17.38 -3.68 -7.43
C TYR A 156 -18.76 -3.68 -8.13
N GLY A 157 -19.52 -2.58 -8.03
CA GLY A 157 -20.87 -2.47 -8.58
C GLY A 157 -21.93 -3.25 -7.80
N ASP A 158 -23.16 -3.28 -8.32
CA ASP A 158 -24.32 -3.87 -7.64
C ASP A 158 -24.17 -5.37 -7.35
N SER A 159 -23.32 -6.07 -8.10
CA SER A 159 -23.08 -7.50 -7.96
C SER A 159 -22.01 -7.86 -6.92
N TRP A 160 -21.48 -6.92 -6.13
CA TRP A 160 -20.35 -7.16 -5.21
C TRP A 160 -20.57 -8.31 -4.21
N ARG A 161 -21.83 -8.57 -3.84
CA ARG A 161 -22.22 -9.69 -2.97
C ARG A 161 -22.17 -11.07 -3.64
N THR A 162 -21.99 -11.12 -4.96
CA THR A 162 -21.87 -12.36 -5.73
C THR A 162 -20.39 -12.67 -5.91
N PRO A 163 -19.90 -13.85 -5.50
CA PRO A 163 -18.50 -14.21 -5.72
C PRO A 163 -18.15 -14.25 -7.22
N ASN A 164 -17.00 -13.69 -7.59
CA ASN A 164 -16.49 -13.65 -8.96
C ASN A 164 -14.97 -13.90 -8.95
N ASP A 165 -14.55 -15.09 -9.39
CA ASP A 165 -13.15 -15.51 -9.51
C ASP A 165 -12.48 -15.04 -10.81
N ARG A 166 -13.24 -14.35 -11.66
CA ARG A 166 -12.78 -13.77 -12.93
C ARG A 166 -12.74 -12.24 -12.91
N TRP A 167 -12.90 -11.64 -11.73
CA TRP A 167 -12.83 -10.19 -11.57
C TRP A 167 -11.49 -9.67 -12.08
N ASN A 168 -11.55 -8.71 -12.99
CA ASN A 168 -10.39 -8.03 -13.53
C ASN A 168 -10.42 -6.57 -13.07
N TRP A 169 -9.58 -6.29 -12.07
CA TRP A 169 -9.44 -4.98 -11.47
C TRP A 169 -9.16 -3.86 -12.48
N ARG A 170 -8.64 -4.15 -13.68
CA ARG A 170 -8.36 -3.12 -14.70
C ARG A 170 -9.58 -2.66 -15.50
N VAL A 171 -10.61 -3.47 -15.59
CA VAL A 171 -11.72 -3.25 -16.56
C VAL A 171 -13.10 -3.36 -15.93
N ASP A 172 -13.24 -4.11 -14.85
CA ASP A 172 -14.52 -4.36 -14.21
C ASP A 172 -14.95 -3.29 -13.19
N PRO A 173 -14.05 -2.60 -12.44
CA PRO A 173 -14.48 -1.62 -11.46
C PRO A 173 -15.22 -0.45 -12.10
N PRO A 174 -16.46 -0.15 -11.68
CA PRO A 174 -17.25 0.93 -12.25
C PRO A 174 -16.76 2.32 -11.81
N ASN A 175 -15.93 2.40 -10.78
CA ASN A 175 -15.34 3.64 -10.28
C ASN A 175 -13.97 3.98 -10.90
N ALA A 176 -13.53 3.24 -11.92
CA ALA A 176 -12.30 3.56 -12.65
C ALA A 176 -12.44 4.88 -13.43
N ALA A 177 -11.65 5.88 -13.06
CA ALA A 177 -11.51 7.13 -13.76
C ALA A 177 -10.57 7.00 -14.98
N THR A 178 -10.89 7.71 -16.06
CA THR A 178 -10.22 7.58 -17.36
C THR A 178 -8.92 8.38 -17.49
N ARG A 179 -8.15 8.54 -16.42
CA ARG A 179 -6.80 9.11 -16.53
C ARG A 179 -5.87 8.02 -17.02
N ARG A 180 -5.33 8.19 -18.23
CA ARG A 180 -4.22 7.37 -18.75
C ARG A 180 -3.01 8.25 -18.92
N GLN A 181 -1.98 7.98 -18.12
CA GLN A 181 -0.70 8.67 -18.20
C GLN A 181 0.42 7.63 -18.17
N ARG A 182 1.55 8.00 -18.78
CA ARG A 182 2.78 7.23 -18.72
C ARG A 182 3.71 7.85 -17.70
N MET A 183 4.21 7.02 -16.80
CA MET A 183 5.21 7.38 -15.82
C MET A 183 6.57 6.81 -16.24
N ASP A 184 7.64 7.58 -16.07
CA ASP A 184 9.01 7.07 -16.09
C ASP A 184 9.30 6.37 -14.74
N VAL A 185 9.49 5.05 -14.79
CA VAL A 185 9.68 4.21 -13.60
C VAL A 185 10.93 4.61 -12.82
N ALA A 186 11.99 5.03 -13.51
CA ALA A 186 13.22 5.44 -12.86
C ALA A 186 13.05 6.78 -12.13
N ALA A 187 12.28 7.71 -12.68
CA ALA A 187 11.94 8.99 -12.05
C ALA A 187 11.06 8.79 -10.82
N SER A 188 10.03 7.94 -10.93
CA SER A 188 9.19 7.53 -9.80
C SER A 188 10.00 6.92 -8.67
N TYR A 189 10.86 5.95 -8.99
CA TYR A 189 11.73 5.33 -8.01
C TYR A 189 12.62 6.35 -7.29
N ARG A 190 13.23 7.28 -8.03
CA ARG A 190 14.08 8.34 -7.43
C ARG A 190 13.27 9.23 -6.48
N ALA A 191 12.06 9.65 -6.87
CA ALA A 191 11.21 10.51 -6.06
C ALA A 191 10.80 9.81 -4.75
N ILE A 192 10.38 8.56 -4.84
CA ILE A 192 10.01 7.73 -3.68
C ILE A 192 11.21 7.46 -2.77
N ALA A 193 12.36 7.10 -3.33
CA ALA A 193 13.57 6.85 -2.56
C ALA A 193 14.00 8.10 -1.78
N GLU A 194 13.90 9.28 -2.39
CA GLU A 194 14.20 10.54 -1.74
C GLU A 194 13.18 10.89 -0.65
N TYR A 195 11.89 10.69 -0.91
CA TYR A 195 10.82 10.89 0.07
C TYR A 195 11.01 10.00 1.31
N ILE A 196 11.22 8.70 1.10
CA ILE A 196 11.48 7.74 2.18
C ILE A 196 12.76 8.12 2.92
N HIS A 197 13.83 8.50 2.22
CA HIS A 197 15.08 8.89 2.85
C HIS A 197 14.93 10.11 3.76
N ARG A 198 14.30 11.17 3.26
CA ARG A 198 14.05 12.39 4.04
C ARG A 198 13.16 12.15 5.25
N GLY A 199 12.12 11.32 5.10
CA GLY A 199 11.14 11.11 6.15
C GLY A 199 11.54 10.06 7.19
N SER A 200 12.33 9.05 6.83
CA SER A 200 12.63 7.90 7.70
C SER A 200 14.12 7.66 7.98
N GLY A 201 15.01 8.31 7.22
CA GLY A 201 16.45 8.04 7.23
C GLY A 201 16.87 6.76 6.50
N LEU A 202 15.91 6.00 5.96
CA LEU A 202 16.16 4.76 5.22
C LEU A 202 16.69 5.07 3.81
N ARG A 203 17.45 4.16 3.24
CA ARG A 203 17.82 4.21 1.82
C ARG A 203 17.11 3.10 1.07
N LEU A 204 16.51 3.45 -0.06
CA LEU A 204 16.10 2.46 -1.05
C LEU A 204 17.23 2.30 -2.06
N GLU A 205 17.65 1.07 -2.29
CA GLU A 205 18.64 0.72 -3.32
C GLU A 205 17.95 -0.04 -4.46
N PRO A 206 18.28 0.24 -5.74
CA PRO A 206 17.73 -0.53 -6.86
C PRO A 206 18.22 -1.98 -6.79
N GLY A 207 17.32 -2.94 -7.00
CA GLY A 207 17.71 -4.34 -7.17
C GLY A 207 18.51 -4.57 -8.44
N THR A 208 19.42 -5.55 -8.46
CA THR A 208 20.10 -5.98 -9.69
C THR A 208 19.14 -6.81 -10.55
N SER A 209 19.23 -6.62 -11.88
CA SER A 209 18.26 -7.08 -12.88
C SER A 209 17.90 -8.57 -12.78
N SER A 210 16.71 -8.85 -12.25
CA SER A 210 15.87 -10.05 -12.52
C SER A 210 14.58 -10.06 -11.70
N SER A 211 14.39 -9.12 -10.75
CA SER A 211 13.12 -8.89 -10.05
C SER A 211 13.00 -7.42 -9.57
N PRO A 212 11.79 -6.81 -9.56
CA PRO A 212 11.56 -5.43 -9.13
C PRO A 212 11.94 -5.24 -7.64
N PRO A 213 12.22 -4.00 -7.21
CA PRO A 213 13.39 -3.66 -6.40
C PRO A 213 13.47 -4.45 -5.10
N TYR A 214 14.52 -5.26 -4.97
CA TYR A 214 15.02 -5.65 -3.66
C TYR A 214 15.51 -4.39 -2.95
N VAL A 215 14.68 -3.86 -2.05
CA VAL A 215 15.08 -2.73 -1.22
C VAL A 215 16.01 -3.23 -0.12
N ARG A 216 17.30 -2.87 -0.20
CA ARG A 216 18.19 -2.98 0.95
C ARG A 216 18.04 -1.76 1.84
N MET A 217 17.16 -1.86 2.83
CA MET A 217 16.98 -0.82 3.82
C MET A 217 18.20 -0.81 4.74
N THR A 218 19.03 0.22 4.61
CA THR A 218 20.14 0.47 5.53
C THR A 218 19.86 1.73 6.34
N PRO A 219 20.17 1.76 7.65
CA PRO A 219 20.23 3.02 8.37
C PRO A 219 21.16 3.97 7.61
N SER A 220 20.79 5.23 7.44
CA SER A 220 21.77 6.22 7.01
C SER A 220 22.93 6.19 8.00
N VAL A 221 24.10 5.73 7.56
CA VAL A 221 25.32 5.97 8.33
C VAL A 221 25.51 7.48 8.33
N ASP A 222 25.10 8.13 9.41
CA ASP A 222 25.45 9.51 9.66
C ASP A 222 26.96 9.56 9.90
N ARG A 223 27.72 9.82 8.82
CA ARG A 223 29.18 10.00 8.91
C ARG A 223 29.57 11.21 9.76
N SER A 224 28.64 12.03 10.25
CA SER A 224 28.94 13.09 11.23
C SER A 224 29.26 12.55 12.63
N LEU A 225 28.87 11.30 12.95
CA LEU A 225 29.18 10.65 14.24
C LEU A 225 30.55 9.92 14.25
N GLU A 226 31.13 9.59 13.09
CA GLU A 226 32.48 9.02 13.01
C GLU A 226 33.60 10.05 13.34
N LEU A 227 33.27 11.35 13.34
CA LEU A 227 34.21 12.42 13.66
C LEU A 227 34.39 12.66 15.18
N TRP A 228 33.59 12.04 16.05
CA TRP A 228 33.71 12.21 17.50
C TRP A 228 34.64 11.19 18.17
N PHE A 229 34.94 10.05 17.54
CA PHE A 229 35.86 9.05 18.07
C PHE A 229 37.28 9.10 17.47
N SER A 230 37.57 10.05 16.59
CA SER A 230 38.93 10.23 16.01
C SER A 230 39.74 11.36 16.63
N LYS A 231 39.25 12.02 17.70
CA LYS A 231 40.02 13.01 18.46
C LYS A 231 39.78 12.90 19.96
N SER A 232 40.61 12.09 20.61
CA SER A 232 41.11 12.34 21.97
C SER A 232 42.51 11.70 22.06
N PRO A 233 43.45 12.36 22.75
CA PRO A 233 44.90 12.32 22.48
C PRO A 233 45.58 10.98 22.73
#